data_AF-A0A3M1Y4T9-F1
#
_entry.id   AF-A0A3M1Y4T9-F1
#
_cell.length_a   1.000
_cell.length_b   1.000
_cell.length_c   1.000
_cell.angle_alpha   90.00
_cell.angle_beta   90.00
_cell.angle_gamma   90.00
#
_symmetry.space_group_name_H-M   'P 1'
#
loop_
_entity.id
_entity.type
_entity.pdbx_description
1 polymer ?
#
loop_
_entity_poly.entity_id
_entity_poly.type
_entity_poly.pdbx_seq_one_letter_code
_entity_poly.pdbx_strand_id
1 'polypeptide(L)'
;MKRIILYMYLLGHIALLMGQQPAAENAQGLLEFVQPTAISPAAETRLAQLRSSLKGGATYLTRIQPGALSRDRFSTSLPDGQVYTFDIFEQKTLPTGSGRWRASLRGAPHLESTLTGRGNRFRGSFALPGSTYYLEPLGEGLHLLYQAADLPEAPCGTHESGRHSKGPEGGKPGGKPGGEAAAILIPTFSTECKLRVLVAYTRNVAIAQGRENIQDFILDMIEYSNDAYTNTGVGFQMELARSVEVVYSETNTTDCSTAYGCKSKDLIRFWDPNDGFMDEIHDLRGRYDADLCILLADSVVGSSGAIGGQAMEILAGDKDEAFAIMWYKNQISTFPHELGHLQGCRHDFGNDNSITPFSYGHGKVDVTNAWRTVMAYATGCSSGSACPRIKFFSNSAMTFNGAPLGDGLSSNNLVLDGTIEEVIAFEQTLDTKNMASVNPLVLSNYEMADVYAHLNINAAENFEFTVRSEASVSFRAGEQIRLFPGFQVSGSGRFSAEIVSCENALTGISWTPLRQSASGTGEALRQAGAQAFGPISLYPNPAREEVSLQFELSQQGSVRIALFDAAGKEIPRFRKLLHLPAGIHRQQLHTANLPAGMYHLQLYCGQQRLVKKLVVVK
;
A
#
# COMPACT_ATOMS: atom_id res chain seq x y z
N MET A 1 -49.87 56.79 -36.78
CA MET A 1 -49.64 55.73 -37.78
C MET A 1 -48.14 55.54 -37.98
N LYS A 2 -47.69 54.28 -37.89
CA LYS A 2 -46.35 53.75 -38.26
C LYS A 2 -45.14 54.24 -37.43
N ARG A 3 -45.04 53.75 -36.19
CA ARG A 3 -43.81 53.41 -35.43
C ARG A 3 -44.25 53.24 -33.97
N ILE A 4 -44.36 52.00 -33.46
CA ILE A 4 -44.41 51.59 -32.03
C ILE A 4 -44.82 50.09 -31.88
N ILE A 5 -45.25 49.38 -32.93
CA ILE A 5 -45.58 47.94 -32.85
C ILE A 5 -44.51 47.06 -33.54
N LEU A 6 -43.24 47.21 -33.15
CA LEU A 6 -42.17 46.28 -33.56
C LEU A 6 -41.05 46.13 -32.51
N TYR A 7 -41.32 46.42 -31.24
CA TYR A 7 -40.33 46.26 -30.15
C TYR A 7 -40.80 45.39 -28.97
N MET A 8 -42.04 44.89 -28.97
CA MET A 8 -42.54 44.00 -27.92
C MET A 8 -42.57 42.51 -28.29
N TYR A 9 -42.27 42.13 -29.54
CA TYR A 9 -42.21 40.72 -29.93
C TYR A 9 -40.79 40.11 -29.94
N LEU A 10 -39.73 40.91 -29.81
CA LEU A 10 -38.35 40.41 -29.76
C LEU A 10 -37.79 40.26 -28.35
N LEU A 11 -38.43 40.85 -27.33
CA LEU A 11 -38.02 40.69 -25.92
C LEU A 11 -38.68 39.50 -25.22
N GLY A 12 -39.75 38.93 -25.79
CA GLY A 12 -40.45 37.75 -25.26
C GLY A 12 -39.89 36.40 -25.72
N HIS A 13 -38.89 36.38 -26.62
CA HIS A 13 -38.26 35.13 -27.09
C HIS A 13 -36.77 35.02 -26.78
N ILE A 14 -36.15 36.08 -26.24
CA ILE A 14 -34.79 36.00 -25.66
C ILE A 14 -34.84 35.71 -24.15
N ALA A 15 -35.98 35.94 -23.49
CA ALA A 15 -36.19 35.58 -22.09
C ALA A 15 -36.60 34.11 -21.86
N LEU A 16 -36.74 33.30 -22.92
CA LEU A 16 -37.03 31.86 -22.81
C LEU A 16 -35.82 30.95 -23.12
N LEU A 17 -34.63 31.54 -23.30
CA LEU A 17 -33.37 30.81 -23.55
C LEU A 17 -32.25 31.16 -22.54
N MET A 18 -32.56 31.92 -21.48
CA MET A 18 -31.64 32.23 -20.37
C MET A 18 -32.24 31.85 -19.01
N GLY A 19 -32.83 30.66 -18.93
CA GLY A 19 -33.51 30.18 -17.73
C GLY A 19 -33.56 28.66 -17.57
N GLN A 20 -32.66 27.95 -18.23
CA GLN A 20 -32.36 26.56 -17.89
C GLN A 20 -30.86 26.47 -17.71
N GLN A 21 -30.40 26.60 -16.45
CA GLN A 21 -29.28 25.77 -16.03
C GLN A 21 -29.61 24.35 -16.51
N PRO A 22 -28.66 23.61 -17.13
CA PRO A 22 -28.89 22.19 -17.33
C PRO A 22 -29.35 21.65 -15.97
N ALA A 23 -30.53 21.02 -15.96
CA ALA A 23 -31.10 20.44 -14.76
C ALA A 23 -29.95 19.76 -14.01
N ALA A 24 -29.71 20.14 -12.75
CA ALA A 24 -28.63 19.61 -11.95
C ALA A 24 -28.64 18.09 -12.12
N GLU A 25 -27.69 17.56 -12.91
CA GLU A 25 -27.60 16.14 -13.24
C GLU A 25 -27.31 15.42 -11.94
N ASN A 26 -28.35 15.00 -11.20
CA ASN A 26 -28.40 14.07 -10.06
C ASN A 26 -27.07 13.78 -9.32
N ALA A 27 -26.25 14.78 -9.04
CA ALA A 27 -24.98 14.63 -8.35
C ALA A 27 -25.27 14.82 -6.87
N GLN A 28 -25.11 13.76 -6.09
CA GLN A 28 -25.36 13.81 -4.66
C GLN A 28 -24.25 14.63 -3.98
N GLY A 29 -24.64 15.44 -2.99
CA GLY A 29 -23.70 16.21 -2.17
C GLY A 29 -22.80 15.27 -1.36
N LEU A 30 -21.48 15.39 -1.50
CA LEU A 30 -20.51 14.58 -0.76
C LEU A 30 -20.25 15.14 0.64
N LEU A 31 -20.09 16.46 0.78
CA LEU A 31 -19.81 17.11 2.05
C LEU A 31 -20.96 18.00 2.49
N GLU A 32 -21.24 17.97 3.79
CA GLU A 32 -22.18 18.86 4.47
C GLU A 32 -21.43 19.65 5.54
N PHE A 33 -21.45 20.98 5.46
CA PHE A 33 -20.82 21.83 6.48
C PHE A 33 -21.62 21.81 7.78
N VAL A 34 -20.93 21.66 8.90
CA VAL A 34 -21.54 21.60 10.23
C VAL A 34 -21.01 22.69 11.16
N GLN A 35 -21.86 23.10 12.10
CA GLN A 35 -21.48 24.08 13.12
C GLN A 35 -20.68 23.41 14.26
N PRO A 36 -19.78 24.14 14.95
CA PRO A 36 -18.85 23.55 15.93
C PRO A 36 -19.47 23.02 17.23
N THR A 37 -20.76 23.22 17.47
CA THR A 37 -21.36 23.11 18.81
C THR A 37 -21.77 21.70 19.25
N ALA A 38 -21.51 20.66 18.45
CA ALA A 38 -21.90 19.28 18.77
C ALA A 38 -20.87 18.25 18.30
N ILE A 39 -19.65 18.31 18.85
CA ILE A 39 -18.58 17.34 18.55
C ILE A 39 -18.10 16.66 19.84
N SER A 40 -17.71 15.38 19.77
CA SER A 40 -17.31 14.62 20.97
C SER A 40 -15.95 15.08 21.50
N PRO A 41 -15.61 14.85 22.79
CA PRO A 41 -14.31 15.25 23.35
C PRO A 41 -13.10 14.67 22.59
N ALA A 42 -13.25 13.47 22.02
CA ALA A 42 -12.22 12.85 21.18
C ALA A 42 -12.04 13.65 19.86
N ALA A 43 -13.15 14.04 19.23
CA ALA A 43 -13.13 14.87 18.03
C ALA A 43 -12.59 16.28 18.31
N GLU A 44 -12.90 16.89 19.46
CA GLU A 44 -12.32 18.18 19.88
C GLU A 44 -10.80 18.08 20.04
N THR A 45 -10.33 17.02 20.71
CA THR A 45 -8.89 16.77 20.89
C THR A 45 -8.20 16.60 19.55
N ARG A 46 -8.77 15.79 18.66
CA ARG A 46 -8.24 15.57 17.30
C ARG A 46 -8.23 16.85 16.47
N LEU A 47 -9.30 17.64 16.55
CA LEU A 47 -9.43 18.92 15.87
C LEU A 47 -8.36 19.92 16.34
N ALA A 48 -8.13 20.01 17.65
CA ALA A 48 -7.09 20.87 18.23
C ALA A 48 -5.69 20.45 17.75
N GLN A 49 -5.41 19.15 17.70
CA GLN A 49 -4.15 18.61 17.17
C GLN A 49 -3.93 18.92 15.68
N LEU A 50 -4.96 18.73 14.85
CA LEU A 50 -4.84 19.05 13.42
C LEU A 50 -4.65 20.56 13.22
N ARG A 51 -5.40 21.39 13.92
CA ARG A 51 -5.25 22.85 13.83
C ARG A 51 -3.88 23.34 14.29
N SER A 52 -3.30 22.74 15.33
CA SER A 52 -1.96 23.12 15.79
C SER A 52 -0.85 22.71 14.81
N SER A 53 -1.13 21.78 13.89
CA SER A 53 -0.20 21.40 12.82
C SER A 53 -0.22 22.32 11.60
N LEU A 54 -1.26 23.15 11.45
CA LEU A 54 -1.38 24.10 10.35
C LEU A 54 -0.60 25.39 10.65
N LYS A 55 -0.06 26.04 9.61
CA LYS A 55 0.61 27.34 9.74
C LYS A 55 -0.36 28.52 9.80
N GLY A 56 -1.67 28.26 9.82
CA GLY A 56 -2.75 29.24 9.81
C GLY A 56 -3.94 28.78 8.97
N GLY A 57 -4.73 29.73 8.48
CA GLY A 57 -5.79 29.48 7.51
C GLY A 57 -7.16 29.16 8.10
N ALA A 58 -8.16 29.24 7.24
CA ALA A 58 -9.54 28.91 7.60
C ALA A 58 -9.73 27.40 7.58
N THR A 59 -10.40 26.87 8.61
CA THR A 59 -10.73 25.45 8.70
C THR A 59 -12.23 25.28 8.85
N TYR A 60 -12.76 24.22 8.24
CA TYR A 60 -14.19 23.99 8.15
C TYR A 60 -14.53 22.58 8.63
N LEU A 61 -15.58 22.47 9.44
CA LEU A 61 -16.09 21.17 9.87
C LEU A 61 -17.12 20.68 8.87
N THR A 62 -16.97 19.43 8.46
CA THR A 62 -17.89 18.79 7.51
C THR A 62 -18.28 17.39 7.97
N ARG A 63 -19.40 16.88 7.47
CA ARG A 63 -19.73 15.46 7.48
C ARG A 63 -19.75 14.94 6.07
N ILE A 64 -19.18 13.75 5.87
CA ILE A 64 -19.21 13.09 4.57
C ILE A 64 -20.50 12.28 4.40
N GLN A 65 -21.01 12.24 3.17
CA GLN A 65 -22.11 11.38 2.72
C GLN A 65 -21.55 10.32 1.75
N PRO A 66 -21.05 9.18 2.26
CA PRO A 66 -20.34 8.17 1.45
C PRO A 66 -21.18 7.59 0.31
N GLY A 67 -22.51 7.61 0.43
CA GLY A 67 -23.42 7.17 -0.62
C GLY A 67 -23.23 7.91 -1.95
N ALA A 68 -22.74 9.15 -1.91
CA ALA A 68 -22.42 9.92 -3.12
C ALA A 68 -21.30 9.27 -3.96
N LEU A 69 -20.40 8.51 -3.33
CA LEU A 69 -19.27 7.83 -4.01
C LEU A 69 -19.66 6.50 -4.67
N SER A 70 -20.92 6.09 -4.59
CA SER A 70 -21.45 4.91 -5.31
C SER A 70 -21.83 5.20 -6.76
N ARG A 71 -21.70 6.46 -7.19
CA ARG A 71 -22.00 6.94 -8.54
C ARG A 71 -20.72 7.20 -9.33
N ASP A 72 -20.88 7.48 -10.61
CA ASP A 72 -19.83 7.95 -11.52
C ASP A 72 -19.43 9.42 -11.27
N ARG A 73 -20.16 10.13 -10.41
CA ARG A 73 -19.93 11.54 -10.08
C ARG A 73 -20.47 11.89 -8.70
N PHE A 74 -19.80 12.84 -8.05
CA PHE A 74 -20.31 13.54 -6.88
C PHE A 74 -20.22 15.06 -7.04
N SER A 75 -21.01 15.78 -6.25
CA SER A 75 -20.88 17.23 -6.12
C SER A 75 -20.56 17.59 -4.68
N THR A 76 -19.85 18.68 -4.45
CA THR A 76 -19.66 19.22 -3.10
C THR A 76 -19.63 20.73 -3.12
N SER A 77 -20.28 21.36 -2.14
CA SER A 77 -20.04 22.76 -1.85
C SER A 77 -18.67 22.87 -1.19
N LEU A 78 -17.86 23.83 -1.60
CA LEU A 78 -16.59 24.15 -0.96
C LEU A 78 -16.68 25.52 -0.27
N PRO A 79 -15.70 25.91 0.54
CA PRO A 79 -15.83 27.09 1.41
C PRO A 79 -15.99 28.43 0.69
N ASP A 80 -15.75 28.48 -0.62
CA ASP A 80 -16.04 29.62 -1.47
C ASP A 80 -17.54 29.79 -1.81
N GLY A 81 -18.39 28.89 -1.31
CA GLY A 81 -19.83 28.88 -1.55
C GLY A 81 -20.22 28.34 -2.92
N GLN A 82 -19.27 27.91 -3.75
CA GLN A 82 -19.54 27.31 -5.05
C GLN A 82 -19.76 25.80 -4.92
N VAL A 83 -20.58 25.25 -5.81
CA VAL A 83 -20.79 23.81 -5.95
C VAL A 83 -19.88 23.31 -7.07
N TYR A 84 -18.96 22.42 -6.70
CA TYR A 84 -18.07 21.76 -7.65
C TYR A 84 -18.55 20.35 -7.92
N THR A 85 -18.40 19.92 -9.16
CA THR A 85 -18.78 18.58 -9.61
C THR A 85 -17.55 17.83 -10.06
N PHE A 86 -17.37 16.60 -9.58
CA PHE A 86 -16.22 15.77 -9.85
C PHE A 86 -16.65 14.47 -10.53
N ASP A 87 -16.06 14.18 -11.69
CA ASP A 87 -16.28 12.94 -12.43
C ASP A 87 -15.31 11.87 -11.90
N ILE A 88 -15.85 10.79 -11.33
CA ILE A 88 -15.07 9.65 -10.83
C ILE A 88 -14.64 8.82 -12.05
N PHE A 89 -13.33 8.64 -12.19
CA PHE A 89 -12.75 7.85 -13.28
C PHE A 89 -12.02 6.59 -12.79
N GLU A 90 -11.74 6.48 -11.49
CA GLU A 90 -11.14 5.28 -10.90
C GLU A 90 -11.76 4.99 -9.54
N GLN A 91 -12.09 3.72 -9.31
CA GLN A 91 -12.42 3.19 -7.99
C GLN A 91 -11.66 1.90 -7.74
N LYS A 92 -10.99 1.81 -6.59
CA LYS A 92 -10.15 0.68 -6.21
C LYS A 92 -10.43 0.27 -4.76
N THR A 93 -10.31 -1.02 -4.47
CA THR A 93 -10.26 -1.52 -3.08
C THR A 93 -8.81 -1.75 -2.71
N LEU A 94 -8.39 -1.17 -1.58
CA LEU A 94 -7.05 -1.30 -1.03
C LEU A 94 -6.92 -2.58 -0.19
N PRO A 95 -5.69 -3.06 0.10
CA PRO A 95 -5.47 -4.29 0.86
C PRO A 95 -6.10 -4.29 2.27
N THR A 96 -6.27 -3.10 2.86
CA THR A 96 -6.98 -2.96 4.15
C THR A 96 -8.47 -3.26 4.02
N GLY A 97 -9.03 -3.22 2.81
CA GLY A 97 -10.47 -3.21 2.49
C GLY A 97 -11.07 -1.80 2.41
N SER A 98 -10.27 -0.75 2.57
CA SER A 98 -10.71 0.63 2.31
C SER A 98 -10.92 0.84 0.81
N GLY A 99 -11.88 1.69 0.45
CA GLY A 99 -12.02 2.12 -0.94
C GLY A 99 -11.13 3.33 -1.22
N ARG A 100 -10.71 3.46 -2.47
CA ARG A 100 -10.06 4.64 -3.04
C ARG A 100 -10.84 5.09 -4.27
N TRP A 101 -11.05 6.39 -4.39
CA TRP A 101 -11.70 7.03 -5.53
C TRP A 101 -10.79 8.11 -6.07
N ARG A 102 -10.57 8.13 -7.39
CA ARG A 102 -10.01 9.28 -8.09
C ARG A 102 -11.09 9.93 -8.93
N ALA A 103 -11.12 11.24 -8.87
CA ALA A 103 -12.09 12.02 -9.61
C ALA A 103 -11.43 13.30 -10.15
N SER A 104 -11.85 13.76 -11.31
CA SER A 104 -11.38 15.02 -11.88
C SER A 104 -12.45 16.09 -11.77
N LEU A 105 -12.07 17.35 -11.55
CA LEU A 105 -13.02 18.45 -11.61
C LEU A 105 -13.65 18.52 -13.02
N ARG A 106 -14.97 18.55 -13.10
CA ARG A 106 -15.69 18.59 -14.37
C ARG A 106 -15.31 19.85 -15.15
N GLY A 107 -14.86 19.66 -16.39
CA GLY A 107 -14.36 20.75 -17.25
C GLY A 107 -12.89 21.11 -17.03
N ALA A 108 -12.22 20.50 -16.05
CA ALA A 108 -10.79 20.67 -15.78
C ALA A 108 -10.16 19.31 -15.41
N PRO A 109 -10.00 18.39 -16.38
CA PRO A 109 -9.56 17.01 -16.11
C PRO A 109 -8.18 16.89 -15.47
N HIS A 110 -7.33 17.92 -15.61
CA HIS A 110 -6.01 17.99 -14.97
C HIS A 110 -6.06 18.25 -13.45
N LEU A 111 -7.22 18.63 -12.90
CA LEU A 111 -7.43 18.85 -11.48
C LEU A 111 -8.00 17.57 -10.85
N GLU A 112 -7.09 16.70 -10.44
CA GLU A 112 -7.43 15.41 -9.86
C GLU A 112 -7.53 15.45 -8.34
N SER A 113 -8.62 14.87 -7.85
CA SER A 113 -8.98 14.70 -6.45
C SER A 113 -8.91 13.23 -6.09
N THR A 114 -8.58 12.93 -4.83
CA THR A 114 -8.46 11.57 -4.33
C THR A 114 -9.17 11.46 -2.99
N LEU A 115 -9.95 10.41 -2.79
CA LEU A 115 -10.57 10.08 -1.52
C LEU A 115 -10.27 8.63 -1.17
N THR A 116 -9.85 8.40 0.07
CA THR A 116 -9.55 7.07 0.60
C THR A 116 -10.23 6.89 1.93
N GLY A 117 -10.82 5.71 2.15
CA GLY A 117 -11.41 5.38 3.44
C GLY A 117 -12.47 4.30 3.40
N ARG A 118 -13.14 4.12 4.55
CA ARG A 118 -14.25 3.18 4.71
C ARG A 118 -15.32 3.74 5.63
N GLY A 119 -16.58 3.40 5.34
CA GLY A 119 -17.70 3.77 6.19
C GLY A 119 -17.85 5.27 6.17
N ASN A 120 -17.56 5.95 7.27
CA ASN A 120 -17.53 7.41 7.35
C ASN A 120 -16.12 7.98 7.64
N ARG A 121 -15.08 7.14 7.65
CA ARG A 121 -13.69 7.52 7.91
C ARG A 121 -12.95 7.73 6.59
N PHE A 122 -13.28 8.82 5.94
CA PHE A 122 -12.63 9.24 4.71
C PHE A 122 -11.56 10.30 4.98
N ARG A 123 -10.49 10.22 4.21
CA ARG A 123 -9.48 11.26 4.04
C ARG A 123 -9.27 11.51 2.55
N GLY A 124 -8.62 12.61 2.20
CA GLY A 124 -8.24 12.85 0.81
C GLY A 124 -8.07 14.31 0.46
N SER A 125 -8.11 14.61 -0.83
CA SER A 125 -7.94 15.95 -1.37
C SER A 125 -8.92 16.28 -2.49
N PHE A 126 -9.29 17.55 -2.58
CA PHE A 126 -10.08 18.15 -3.65
C PHE A 126 -9.22 19.19 -4.38
N ALA A 127 -8.85 18.91 -5.62
CA ALA A 127 -8.10 19.82 -6.46
C ALA A 127 -9.04 20.77 -7.20
N LEU A 128 -8.78 22.07 -7.06
CA LEU A 128 -9.51 23.18 -7.68
C LEU A 128 -8.56 24.11 -8.43
N PRO A 129 -9.08 25.03 -9.26
CA PRO A 129 -8.24 26.07 -9.85
C PRO A 129 -7.54 26.89 -8.75
N GLY A 130 -6.21 26.83 -8.73
CA GLY A 130 -5.37 27.60 -7.81
C GLY A 130 -5.38 27.15 -6.35
N SER A 131 -6.11 26.09 -5.98
CA SER A 131 -6.14 25.60 -4.59
C SER A 131 -6.40 24.10 -4.51
N THR A 132 -5.90 23.47 -3.45
CA THR A 132 -6.23 22.09 -3.09
C THR A 132 -6.72 22.10 -1.66
N TYR A 133 -7.84 21.44 -1.38
CA TYR A 133 -8.35 21.24 -0.02
C TYR A 133 -8.06 19.81 0.44
N TYR A 134 -7.61 19.63 1.68
CA TYR A 134 -7.50 18.33 2.33
C TYR A 134 -8.69 18.07 3.24
N LEU A 135 -9.12 16.81 3.29
CA LEU A 135 -10.15 16.28 4.17
C LEU A 135 -9.49 15.30 5.14
N GLU A 136 -9.61 15.55 6.44
CA GLU A 136 -9.06 14.69 7.49
C GLU A 136 -10.15 14.23 8.46
N PRO A 137 -10.21 12.94 8.83
CA PRO A 137 -11.22 12.43 9.75
C PRO A 137 -10.95 12.90 11.18
N LEU A 138 -12.04 13.29 11.87
CA LEU A 138 -12.05 13.64 13.29
C LEU A 138 -12.67 12.54 14.17
N GLY A 139 -13.27 11.51 13.56
CA GLY A 139 -14.07 10.48 14.23
C GLY A 139 -15.57 10.72 14.06
N GLU A 140 -16.38 9.68 14.27
CA GLU A 140 -17.86 9.75 14.23
C GLU A 140 -18.43 10.38 12.93
N GLY A 141 -17.72 10.22 11.81
CA GLY A 141 -18.10 10.75 10.50
C GLY A 141 -17.98 12.27 10.36
N LEU A 142 -17.27 12.92 11.30
CA LEU A 142 -16.90 14.32 11.23
C LEU A 142 -15.50 14.45 10.60
N HIS A 143 -15.29 15.52 9.84
CA HIS A 143 -14.06 15.80 9.12
C HIS A 143 -13.65 17.25 9.25
N LEU A 144 -12.34 17.49 9.22
CA LEU A 144 -11.74 18.79 9.04
C LEU A 144 -11.40 18.99 7.56
N LEU A 145 -11.86 20.10 6.99
CA LEU A 145 -11.49 20.56 5.65
C LEU A 145 -10.62 21.82 5.78
N TYR A 146 -9.46 21.83 5.12
CA TYR A 146 -8.50 22.96 5.14
C TYR A 146 -7.70 23.02 3.84
N GLN A 147 -7.03 24.13 3.54
CA GLN A 147 -6.25 24.24 2.30
C GLN A 147 -4.87 23.58 2.46
N ALA A 148 -4.39 22.93 1.40
CA ALA A 148 -3.02 22.43 1.30
C ALA A 148 -1.97 23.52 1.53
N ALA A 149 -2.30 24.76 1.14
CA ALA A 149 -1.46 25.92 1.39
C ALA A 149 -1.27 26.23 2.88
N ASP A 150 -2.11 25.71 3.78
CA ASP A 150 -2.01 25.88 5.24
C ASP A 150 -1.13 24.81 5.91
N LEU A 151 -0.72 23.77 5.18
CA LEU A 151 0.25 22.81 5.70
C LEU A 151 1.64 23.44 5.83
N PRO A 152 2.46 22.95 6.78
CA PRO A 152 3.88 23.16 6.77
C PRO A 152 4.46 22.79 5.40
N GLU A 153 5.45 23.57 4.99
CA GLU A 153 6.27 23.26 3.82
C GLU A 153 7.73 23.46 4.20
N ALA A 154 8.20 22.60 5.09
CA ALA A 154 9.59 22.60 5.49
C ALA A 154 10.47 22.08 4.32
N PRO A 155 11.69 22.62 4.16
CA PRO A 155 12.58 22.22 3.07
C PRO A 155 13.05 20.77 3.25
N CYS A 156 13.48 20.11 2.17
CA CYS A 156 14.20 18.84 2.30
C CYS A 156 15.59 19.11 2.88
N GLY A 157 16.07 18.22 3.76
CA GLY A 157 17.41 18.30 4.36
C GLY A 157 18.50 17.59 3.56
N THR A 158 18.17 17.04 2.40
CA THR A 158 19.10 16.29 1.54
C THR A 158 19.81 17.26 0.59
N HIS A 159 21.03 17.68 0.91
CA HIS A 159 21.75 18.68 0.09
C HIS A 159 23.01 18.14 -0.58
N GLU A 160 23.66 17.10 -0.03
CA GLU A 160 24.94 16.57 -0.51
C GLU A 160 24.97 15.04 -0.41
N SER A 161 25.57 14.38 -1.41
CA SER A 161 25.83 12.93 -1.48
C SER A 161 27.21 12.61 -0.89
N GLY A 162 27.31 11.63 0.00
CA GLY A 162 28.55 11.26 0.69
C GLY A 162 29.48 10.35 -0.10
N ARG A 163 28.99 9.51 -1.03
CA ARG A 163 29.84 8.56 -1.77
C ARG A 163 29.25 8.15 -3.12
N HIS A 164 29.78 8.71 -4.21
CA HIS A 164 29.63 8.08 -5.53
C HIS A 164 31.00 7.59 -6.01
N SER A 165 31.37 6.39 -5.57
CA SER A 165 32.54 5.68 -6.14
C SER A 165 32.15 4.64 -7.20
N LYS A 166 30.85 4.42 -7.45
CA LYS A 166 30.33 3.61 -8.55
C LYS A 166 28.99 4.18 -9.04
N GLY A 167 29.02 5.14 -9.95
CA GLY A 167 27.83 5.42 -10.76
C GLY A 167 27.70 4.33 -11.82
N PRO A 168 26.49 4.03 -12.33
CA PRO A 168 26.35 3.31 -13.58
C PRO A 168 27.14 4.07 -14.65
N GLU A 169 28.02 3.39 -15.39
CA GLU A 169 28.71 4.01 -16.53
C GLU A 169 27.65 4.62 -17.44
N GLY A 170 27.71 5.94 -17.63
CA GLY A 170 26.72 6.71 -18.38
C GLY A 170 26.40 6.05 -19.72
N GLY A 171 25.22 5.43 -19.80
CA GLY A 171 24.63 5.01 -21.06
C GLY A 171 24.48 6.25 -21.93
N LYS A 172 25.31 6.35 -22.97
CA LYS A 172 25.25 7.43 -23.94
C LYS A 172 23.83 7.55 -24.51
N PRO A 173 23.29 8.76 -24.72
CA PRO A 173 22.05 8.93 -25.45
C PRO A 173 22.29 8.57 -26.93
N GLY A 174 21.86 7.38 -27.34
CA GLY A 174 21.91 6.94 -28.73
C GLY A 174 20.91 7.73 -29.59
N GLY A 175 21.43 8.52 -30.54
CA GLY A 175 20.65 9.16 -31.60
C GLY A 175 20.04 8.14 -32.58
N LYS A 176 18.85 8.48 -33.10
CA LYS A 176 18.06 7.74 -34.13
C LYS A 176 18.73 7.74 -35.53
N PRO A 177 18.14 7.09 -36.57
CA PRO A 177 17.74 5.69 -36.73
C PRO A 177 18.38 5.06 -37.99
N GLY A 178 18.69 3.75 -37.98
CA GLY A 178 19.18 3.03 -39.15
C GLY A 178 19.02 1.53 -38.94
N GLY A 179 18.28 0.89 -39.86
CA GLY A 179 17.78 -0.47 -39.69
C GLY A 179 18.85 -1.55 -39.73
N GLU A 180 18.71 -2.52 -38.85
CA GLU A 180 18.80 -3.96 -39.11
C GLU A 180 18.27 -4.65 -37.84
N ALA A 181 17.42 -5.66 -38.00
CA ALA A 181 16.80 -6.39 -36.90
C ALA A 181 17.85 -7.20 -36.13
N ALA A 182 18.55 -6.55 -35.19
CA ALA A 182 19.30 -7.24 -34.16
C ALA A 182 18.29 -7.93 -33.24
N ALA A 183 18.34 -9.26 -33.20
CA ALA A 183 17.61 -10.05 -32.25
C ALA A 183 17.88 -9.49 -30.84
N ILE A 184 16.85 -8.90 -30.26
CA ILE A 184 16.85 -8.42 -28.88
C ILE A 184 17.09 -9.66 -28.03
N LEU A 185 18.31 -9.83 -27.53
CA LEU A 185 18.52 -10.56 -26.30
C LEU A 185 17.79 -9.76 -25.24
N ILE A 186 16.54 -10.11 -25.01
CA ILE A 186 15.73 -9.56 -23.92
C ILE A 186 16.49 -10.00 -22.66
N PRO A 187 17.06 -9.08 -21.87
CA PRO A 187 17.54 -9.42 -20.54
C PRO A 187 16.38 -10.11 -19.84
N THR A 188 16.58 -11.29 -19.27
CA THR A 188 15.58 -11.89 -18.40
C THR A 188 15.35 -10.90 -17.26
N PHE A 189 14.26 -10.13 -17.37
CA PHE A 189 13.83 -9.19 -16.35
C PHE A 189 13.79 -9.90 -14.99
N SER A 190 14.13 -9.18 -13.92
CA SER A 190 13.79 -9.65 -12.59
C SER A 190 12.28 -9.93 -12.57
N THR A 191 11.89 -11.01 -11.91
CA THR A 191 10.50 -11.47 -11.72
C THR A 191 9.68 -10.54 -10.81
N GLU A 192 10.21 -9.35 -10.52
CA GLU A 192 9.74 -8.38 -9.53
C GLU A 192 9.20 -7.15 -10.27
N CYS A 193 7.88 -6.94 -10.22
CA CYS A 193 7.21 -5.98 -11.10
C CYS A 193 6.94 -4.63 -10.45
N LYS A 194 7.31 -4.46 -9.18
CA LYS A 194 6.99 -3.30 -8.37
C LYS A 194 8.09 -3.00 -7.38
N LEU A 195 8.26 -1.71 -7.11
CA LEU A 195 9.08 -1.20 -6.02
C LEU A 195 8.38 -1.44 -4.68
N ARG A 196 8.98 -2.21 -3.79
CA ARG A 196 8.39 -2.60 -2.50
C ARG A 196 8.96 -1.75 -1.37
N VAL A 197 8.08 -1.15 -0.56
CA VAL A 197 8.51 -0.18 0.47
C VAL A 197 8.09 -0.61 1.87
N LEU A 198 9.01 -0.51 2.83
CA LEU A 198 8.73 -0.58 4.26
C LEU A 198 8.51 0.83 4.81
N VAL A 199 7.36 1.04 5.45
CA VAL A 199 7.00 2.31 6.10
C VAL A 199 6.94 2.11 7.61
N ALA A 200 7.98 2.55 8.32
CA ALA A 200 7.98 2.61 9.77
C ALA A 200 7.33 3.91 10.25
N TYR A 201 6.72 3.91 11.42
CA TYR A 201 6.16 5.12 12.02
C TYR A 201 6.30 5.12 13.54
N THR A 202 6.57 6.28 14.13
CA THR A 202 6.72 6.39 15.58
C THR A 202 5.38 6.35 16.30
N ARG A 203 5.42 6.10 17.61
CA ARG A 203 4.25 6.17 18.51
C ARG A 203 3.53 7.51 18.41
N ASN A 204 4.29 8.60 18.27
CA ASN A 204 3.75 9.96 18.18
C ASN A 204 2.95 10.15 16.88
N VAL A 205 3.44 9.67 15.75
CA VAL A 205 2.69 9.68 14.48
C VAL A 205 1.39 8.88 14.60
N ALA A 206 1.46 7.67 15.17
CA ALA A 206 0.27 6.82 15.34
C ALA A 206 -0.82 7.50 16.18
N ILE A 207 -0.44 8.15 17.29
CA ILE A 207 -1.38 8.89 18.14
C ILE A 207 -1.94 10.10 17.38
N ALA A 208 -1.06 10.84 16.72
CA ALA A 208 -1.41 12.09 16.04
C ALA A 208 -2.05 11.89 14.67
N GLN A 209 -2.27 10.67 14.19
CA GLN A 209 -3.19 10.37 13.09
C GLN A 209 -4.59 9.95 13.58
N GLY A 210 -4.74 9.65 14.87
CA GLY A 210 -5.79 8.75 15.34
C GLY A 210 -5.46 7.34 14.82
N ARG A 211 -5.07 6.44 15.73
CA ARG A 211 -4.43 5.15 15.40
C ARG A 211 -5.13 4.36 14.29
N GLU A 212 -6.45 4.45 14.25
CA GLU A 212 -7.32 3.82 13.26
C GLU A 212 -7.19 4.35 11.83
N ASN A 213 -6.57 5.51 11.62
CA ASN A 213 -6.40 6.15 10.32
C ASN A 213 -4.97 6.00 9.75
N ILE A 214 -4.03 5.45 10.52
CA ILE A 214 -2.62 5.33 10.09
C ILE A 214 -2.47 4.47 8.84
N GLN A 215 -3.29 3.41 8.71
CA GLN A 215 -3.25 2.52 7.55
C GLN A 215 -3.62 3.26 6.26
N ASP A 216 -4.74 3.97 6.27
CA ASP A 216 -5.21 4.73 5.12
C ASP A 216 -4.28 5.91 4.81
N PHE A 217 -3.62 6.51 5.83
CA PHE A 217 -2.59 7.53 5.62
C PHE A 217 -1.40 7.01 4.81
N ILE A 218 -0.88 5.85 5.20
CA ILE A 218 0.29 5.25 4.58
C ILE A 218 -0.06 4.80 3.16
N LEU A 219 -1.24 4.21 2.97
CA LEU A 219 -1.70 3.82 1.64
C LEU A 219 -1.93 5.03 0.74
N ASP A 220 -2.39 6.17 1.25
CA ASP A 220 -2.47 7.41 0.48
C ASP A 220 -1.11 7.88 -0.03
N MET A 221 -0.03 7.70 0.74
CA MET A 221 1.33 8.04 0.29
C MET A 221 1.80 7.12 -0.85
N ILE A 222 1.55 5.81 -0.73
CA ILE A 222 1.85 4.83 -1.78
C ILE A 222 1.08 5.18 -3.06
N GLU A 223 -0.22 5.43 -2.94
CA GLU A 223 -1.07 5.73 -4.09
C GLU A 223 -0.79 7.11 -4.69
N TYR A 224 -0.42 8.11 -3.88
CA TYR A 224 0.07 9.40 -4.39
C TYR A 224 1.35 9.22 -5.22
N SER A 225 2.27 8.37 -4.77
CA SER A 225 3.51 8.07 -5.50
C SER A 225 3.21 7.39 -6.84
N ASN A 226 2.30 6.42 -6.83
CA ASN A 226 1.83 5.72 -8.03
C ASN A 226 1.09 6.63 -9.03
N ASP A 227 0.26 7.56 -8.53
CA ASP A 227 -0.32 8.61 -9.37
C ASP A 227 0.79 9.44 -10.02
N ALA A 228 1.80 9.86 -9.26
CA ALA A 228 2.90 10.66 -9.78
C ALA A 228 3.75 9.92 -10.82
N TYR A 229 4.00 8.62 -10.62
CA TYR A 229 4.67 7.77 -11.61
C TYR A 229 3.84 7.65 -12.89
N THR A 230 2.56 7.30 -12.76
CA THR A 230 1.64 7.14 -13.90
C THR A 230 1.52 8.42 -14.71
N ASN A 231 1.32 9.54 -14.02
CA ASN A 231 1.17 10.87 -14.61
C ASN A 231 2.44 11.31 -15.36
N THR A 232 3.62 10.91 -14.88
CA THR A 232 4.91 11.23 -15.51
C THR A 232 5.35 10.20 -16.56
N GLY A 233 4.61 9.09 -16.73
CA GLY A 233 4.96 8.03 -17.67
C GLY A 233 6.12 7.14 -17.22
N VAL A 234 6.36 7.05 -15.90
CA VAL A 234 7.31 6.11 -15.30
C VAL A 234 6.73 4.69 -15.38
N GLY A 235 7.55 3.73 -15.81
CA GLY A 235 7.14 2.39 -16.23
C GLY A 235 6.89 1.37 -15.10
N PHE A 236 7.09 1.77 -13.84
CA PHE A 236 6.87 0.91 -12.67
C PHE A 236 5.86 1.51 -11.69
N GLN A 237 5.46 0.70 -10.72
CA GLN A 237 4.60 1.11 -9.62
C GLN A 237 5.22 0.66 -8.29
N MET A 238 4.83 1.33 -7.22
CA MET A 238 5.19 1.01 -5.86
C MET A 238 4.09 0.24 -5.14
N GLU A 239 4.47 -0.60 -4.19
CA GLU A 239 3.56 -1.19 -3.21
C GLU A 239 4.16 -1.23 -1.81
N LEU A 240 3.27 -1.36 -0.82
CA LEU A 240 3.66 -1.52 0.57
C LEU A 240 4.07 -2.97 0.83
N ALA A 241 5.32 -3.18 1.24
CA ALA A 241 5.78 -4.46 1.79
C ALA A 241 5.37 -4.61 3.26
N ARG A 242 5.57 -3.56 4.05
CA ARG A 242 5.39 -3.59 5.50
C ARG A 242 5.11 -2.21 6.05
N SER A 243 4.17 -2.11 7.00
CA SER A 243 3.94 -0.91 7.81
C SER A 243 3.94 -1.24 9.31
N VAL A 244 4.89 -0.68 10.05
CA VAL A 244 5.21 -1.08 11.43
C VAL A 244 5.32 0.12 12.37
N GLU A 245 4.72 0.01 13.57
CA GLU A 245 4.94 0.99 14.64
C GLU A 245 6.26 0.66 15.35
N VAL A 246 7.22 1.58 15.32
CA VAL A 246 8.48 1.42 16.05
C VAL A 246 8.36 1.90 17.49
N VAL A 247 8.93 1.16 18.43
CA VAL A 247 9.02 1.56 19.84
C VAL A 247 10.22 2.51 19.98
N TYR A 248 10.03 3.73 19.47
CA TYR A 248 11.06 4.75 19.40
C TYR A 248 10.48 6.11 19.78
N SER A 249 11.29 6.90 20.48
CA SER A 249 11.01 8.29 20.84
C SER A 249 11.95 9.19 20.07
N GLU A 250 11.40 10.09 19.26
CA GLU A 250 12.22 11.00 18.43
C GLU A 250 13.13 11.88 19.28
N THR A 251 14.38 12.02 18.87
CA THR A 251 15.33 12.93 19.52
C THR A 251 15.14 14.36 19.02
N ASN A 252 14.68 14.54 17.77
CA ASN A 252 14.58 15.85 17.12
C ASN A 252 15.93 16.60 17.10
N THR A 253 17.01 15.86 16.84
CA THR A 253 18.36 16.42 16.73
C THR A 253 19.06 15.95 15.47
N THR A 254 20.20 16.55 15.17
CA THR A 254 21.05 16.21 14.04
C THR A 254 22.30 15.49 14.55
N ASP A 255 22.86 14.61 13.74
CA ASP A 255 24.17 14.00 13.95
C ASP A 255 24.99 14.11 12.64
N CYS A 256 26.20 14.65 12.77
CA CYS A 256 27.13 14.94 11.68
C CYS A 256 28.37 14.04 11.70
N SER A 257 28.36 12.98 12.51
CA SER A 257 29.49 12.05 12.65
C SER A 257 29.54 10.96 11.58
N THR A 258 28.52 10.86 10.73
CA THR A 258 28.42 9.81 9.71
C THR A 258 29.24 10.12 8.46
N ALA A 259 29.57 9.07 7.70
CA ALA A 259 30.19 9.22 6.38
C ALA A 259 29.27 9.88 5.33
N TYR A 260 27.97 10.00 5.63
CA TYR A 260 26.95 10.61 4.76
C TYR A 260 26.68 12.09 5.12
N GLY A 261 27.53 12.69 5.96
CA GLY A 261 27.41 14.07 6.40
C GLY A 261 26.39 14.26 7.54
N CYS A 262 25.89 15.49 7.69
CA CYS A 262 24.89 15.83 8.70
C CYS A 262 23.51 15.27 8.35
N LYS A 263 23.03 14.33 9.15
CA LYS A 263 21.71 13.73 9.01
C LYS A 263 20.89 13.95 10.28
N SER A 264 19.57 13.85 10.15
CA SER A 264 18.69 13.68 11.30
C SER A 264 19.17 12.49 12.12
N LYS A 265 19.32 12.67 13.42
CA LYS A 265 19.71 11.58 14.31
C LYS A 265 18.67 10.45 14.30
N ASP A 266 17.40 10.79 14.14
CA ASP A 266 16.30 9.82 14.01
C ASP A 266 16.42 8.99 12.73
N LEU A 267 16.90 9.57 11.62
CA LEU A 267 17.23 8.82 10.40
C LEU A 267 18.42 7.87 10.64
N ILE A 268 19.46 8.34 11.34
CA ILE A 268 20.63 7.50 11.65
C ILE A 268 20.23 6.31 12.51
N ARG A 269 19.37 6.52 13.53
CA ARG A 269 18.81 5.42 14.35
C ARG A 269 17.97 4.45 13.54
N PHE A 270 17.32 4.92 12.48
CA PHE A 270 16.52 4.05 11.61
C PHE A 270 17.39 3.27 10.60
N TRP A 271 18.60 3.75 10.34
CA TRP A 271 19.52 3.24 9.33
C TRP A 271 20.59 2.28 9.91
N ASP A 272 21.10 2.53 11.12
CA ASP A 272 22.16 1.73 11.72
C ASP A 272 21.59 0.44 12.37
N PRO A 273 21.92 -0.76 11.86
CA PRO A 273 21.34 -2.01 12.35
C PRO A 273 21.85 -2.48 13.72
N ASN A 274 22.83 -1.80 14.31
CA ASN A 274 23.52 -2.27 15.53
C ASN A 274 23.63 -1.20 16.61
N ASP A 275 22.78 -0.18 16.57
CA ASP A 275 22.88 0.93 17.52
C ASP A 275 21.93 0.80 18.71
N GLY A 276 21.10 -0.25 18.71
CA GLY A 276 20.14 -0.59 19.75
C GLY A 276 18.78 0.09 19.58
N PHE A 277 18.54 0.79 18.48
CA PHE A 277 17.28 1.46 18.18
C PHE A 277 16.74 0.99 16.84
N MET A 278 15.49 0.51 16.83
CA MET A 278 14.81 0.10 15.59
C MET A 278 15.56 -0.99 14.79
N ASP A 279 16.54 -1.69 15.38
CA ASP A 279 17.32 -2.76 14.73
C ASP A 279 16.41 -3.83 14.09
N GLU A 280 15.20 -4.06 14.64
CA GLU A 280 14.22 -4.99 14.11
C GLU A 280 13.76 -4.66 12.67
N ILE A 281 13.94 -3.42 12.21
CA ILE A 281 13.56 -2.97 10.88
C ILE A 281 14.33 -3.72 9.80
N HIS A 282 15.59 -4.07 10.05
CA HIS A 282 16.42 -4.77 9.05
C HIS A 282 15.95 -6.22 8.85
N ASP A 283 15.56 -6.90 9.93
CA ASP A 283 14.94 -8.23 9.85
C ASP A 283 13.57 -8.18 9.15
N LEU A 284 12.77 -7.13 9.41
CA LEU A 284 11.49 -6.93 8.75
C LEU A 284 11.68 -6.62 7.26
N ARG A 285 12.67 -5.79 6.91
CA ARG A 285 13.01 -5.45 5.54
C ARG A 285 13.28 -6.70 4.70
N GLY A 286 14.23 -7.54 5.13
CA GLY A 286 14.58 -8.77 4.42
C GLY A 286 13.46 -9.81 4.45
N ARG A 287 12.58 -9.80 5.45
CA ARG A 287 11.44 -10.74 5.52
C ARG A 287 10.32 -10.40 4.54
N TYR A 288 10.07 -9.12 4.31
CA TYR A 288 8.97 -8.64 3.48
C TYR A 288 9.43 -8.12 2.11
N ASP A 289 10.71 -8.30 1.78
CA ASP A 289 11.34 -7.92 0.52
C ASP A 289 11.10 -6.44 0.24
N ALA A 290 11.57 -5.57 1.14
CA ALA A 290 11.41 -4.13 1.01
C ALA A 290 12.69 -3.47 0.42
N ASP A 291 12.57 -2.98 -0.80
CA ASP A 291 13.63 -2.31 -1.55
C ASP A 291 14.03 -0.98 -0.92
N LEU A 292 13.06 -0.21 -0.43
CA LEU A 292 13.29 1.07 0.23
C LEU A 292 12.61 1.09 1.60
N CYS A 293 13.22 1.80 2.55
CA CYS A 293 12.70 2.01 3.89
C CYS A 293 12.49 3.50 4.17
N ILE A 294 11.35 3.85 4.77
CA ILE A 294 11.09 5.23 5.21
C ILE A 294 10.42 5.29 6.59
N LEU A 295 10.92 6.19 7.44
CA LEU A 295 10.37 6.47 8.77
C LEU A 295 9.47 7.72 8.73
N LEU A 296 8.24 7.59 9.25
CA LEU A 296 7.36 8.72 9.54
C LEU A 296 7.58 9.18 10.99
N ALA A 297 8.00 10.43 11.17
CA ALA A 297 8.28 11.04 12.47
C ALA A 297 7.43 12.30 12.72
N ASP A 298 7.14 12.63 13.99
CA ASP A 298 6.34 13.82 14.35
C ASP A 298 7.03 15.16 14.11
N SER A 299 8.36 15.14 14.00
CA SER A 299 9.22 16.24 13.62
C SER A 299 10.54 15.67 13.09
N VAL A 300 11.20 16.40 12.19
CA VAL A 300 12.51 16.03 11.65
C VAL A 300 13.40 17.27 11.65
N VAL A 301 14.62 17.12 12.19
CA VAL A 301 15.61 18.20 12.29
C VAL A 301 16.87 17.80 11.50
N GLY A 302 17.29 18.66 10.58
CA GLY A 302 18.53 18.56 9.82
C GLY A 302 19.59 19.55 10.29
N SER A 303 20.67 19.70 9.53
CA SER A 303 21.80 20.60 9.89
C SER A 303 21.41 22.06 10.10
N SER A 304 20.35 22.52 9.44
CA SER A 304 19.94 23.92 9.40
C SER A 304 18.58 24.19 10.06
N GLY A 305 18.06 23.22 10.83
CA GLY A 305 16.78 23.35 11.54
C GLY A 305 15.75 22.32 11.10
N ALA A 306 14.46 22.64 11.27
CA ALA A 306 13.37 21.75 10.90
C ALA A 306 13.31 21.53 9.38
N ILE A 307 13.15 20.27 8.97
CA ILE A 307 13.08 19.83 7.58
C ILE A 307 11.84 18.97 7.34
N GLY A 308 11.37 18.93 6.10
CA GLY A 308 10.24 18.13 5.68
C GLY A 308 10.57 16.64 5.59
N GLY A 309 11.80 16.32 5.22
CA GLY A 309 12.32 14.96 5.12
C GLY A 309 13.80 14.96 4.77
N GLN A 310 14.39 13.77 4.83
CA GLN A 310 15.77 13.55 4.45
C GLN A 310 15.97 12.11 3.98
N ALA A 311 16.68 11.92 2.88
CA ALA A 311 17.18 10.64 2.43
C ALA A 311 18.63 10.43 2.93
N MET A 312 19.01 9.17 3.15
CA MET A 312 20.40 8.84 3.50
C MET A 312 21.38 9.24 2.40
N GLU A 313 21.01 9.00 1.14
CA GLU A 313 21.84 9.30 -0.03
C GLU A 313 20.97 9.77 -1.22
N ILE A 314 21.62 10.42 -2.20
CA ILE A 314 21.05 10.66 -3.52
C ILE A 314 21.60 9.58 -4.44
N LEU A 315 20.78 8.64 -4.92
CA LEU A 315 21.17 7.36 -5.52
C LEU A 315 21.84 6.43 -4.49
N ALA A 316 21.00 5.65 -3.80
CA ALA A 316 21.48 4.54 -3.00
C ALA A 316 22.14 3.50 -3.90
N GLY A 317 23.34 3.03 -3.55
CA GLY A 317 24.06 1.99 -4.30
C GLY A 317 23.72 0.57 -3.86
N ASP A 318 23.16 0.41 -2.66
CA ASP A 318 22.69 -0.87 -2.14
C ASP A 318 21.61 -0.68 -1.07
N LYS A 319 21.14 -1.81 -0.53
CA LYS A 319 20.12 -1.83 0.51
C LYS A 319 20.53 -1.06 1.76
N ASP A 320 21.81 -1.01 2.12
CA ASP A 320 22.26 -0.35 3.35
C ASP A 320 22.18 1.18 3.22
N GLU A 321 22.08 1.75 2.01
CA GLU A 321 21.90 3.20 1.79
C GLU A 321 20.43 3.60 1.54
N ALA A 322 19.52 2.64 1.39
CA ALA A 322 18.13 2.83 0.94
C ALA A 322 17.14 3.20 2.08
N PHE A 323 17.49 4.22 2.87
CA PHE A 323 16.69 4.68 4.01
C PHE A 323 16.37 6.18 3.92
N ALA A 324 15.16 6.55 4.31
CA ALA A 324 14.70 7.93 4.40
C ALA A 324 13.87 8.20 5.66
N ILE A 325 13.68 9.47 6.00
CA ILE A 325 12.77 9.94 7.03
C ILE A 325 11.92 11.07 6.49
N MET A 326 10.67 11.18 6.95
CA MET A 326 9.84 12.35 6.68
C MET A 326 9.07 12.83 7.91
N TRP A 327 8.86 14.14 7.96
CA TRP A 327 7.96 14.79 8.89
C TRP A 327 6.52 14.61 8.41
N TYR A 328 5.72 13.83 9.14
CA TYR A 328 4.40 13.43 8.64
C TYR A 328 3.40 14.59 8.46
N LYS A 329 3.60 15.73 9.14
CA LYS A 329 2.74 16.92 9.00
C LYS A 329 3.08 17.74 7.76
N ASN A 330 4.21 17.47 7.12
CA ASN A 330 4.57 18.13 5.87
C ASN A 330 3.66 17.65 4.72
N GLN A 331 3.80 18.22 3.54
CA GLN A 331 3.00 17.82 2.38
C GLN A 331 3.22 16.34 2.03
N ILE A 332 2.15 15.62 1.66
CA ILE A 332 2.19 14.20 1.29
C ILE A 332 3.20 13.89 0.17
N SER A 333 3.47 14.87 -0.70
CA SER A 333 4.49 14.80 -1.75
C SER A 333 5.91 14.58 -1.24
N THR A 334 6.18 14.82 0.05
CA THR A 334 7.48 14.53 0.65
C THR A 334 7.82 13.05 0.58
N PHE A 335 6.83 12.17 0.68
CA PHE A 335 7.07 10.72 0.60
C PHE A 335 7.75 10.31 -0.72
N PRO A 336 7.17 10.57 -1.92
CA PRO A 336 7.86 10.29 -3.18
C PRO A 336 9.09 11.17 -3.43
N HIS A 337 9.20 12.35 -2.78
CA HIS A 337 10.38 13.20 -2.90
C HIS A 337 11.61 12.54 -2.28
N GLU A 338 11.51 12.08 -1.04
CA GLU A 338 12.64 11.44 -0.36
C GLU A 338 12.99 10.09 -0.98
N LEU A 339 11.98 9.30 -1.40
CA LEU A 339 12.25 8.06 -2.14
C LEU A 339 12.83 8.32 -3.53
N GLY A 340 12.46 9.43 -4.17
CA GLY A 340 13.06 9.89 -5.42
C GLY A 340 14.56 10.18 -5.28
N HIS A 341 14.99 10.76 -4.15
CA HIS A 341 16.41 10.93 -3.86
C HIS A 341 17.14 9.60 -3.81
N LEU A 342 16.60 8.57 -3.14
CA LEU A 342 17.21 7.24 -3.10
C LEU A 342 17.37 6.60 -4.49
N GLN A 343 16.56 6.99 -5.47
CA GLN A 343 16.69 6.57 -6.87
C GLN A 343 17.60 7.48 -7.73
N GLY A 344 18.14 8.56 -7.17
CA GLY A 344 19.07 9.49 -7.83
C GLY A 344 18.45 10.78 -8.35
N CYS A 345 17.16 11.02 -8.08
CA CYS A 345 16.54 12.30 -8.43
C CYS A 345 17.11 13.42 -7.55
N ARG A 346 17.24 14.61 -8.15
CA ARG A 346 17.68 15.84 -7.52
C ARG A 346 16.62 16.92 -7.55
N HIS A 347 16.85 17.92 -6.72
CA HIS A 347 16.02 19.11 -6.71
C HIS A 347 16.05 19.84 -8.06
N ASP A 348 15.17 20.82 -8.24
CA ASP A 348 15.24 21.69 -9.41
C ASP A 348 16.61 22.39 -9.49
N PHE A 349 17.09 22.59 -10.73
CA PHE A 349 18.46 23.03 -11.00
C PHE A 349 18.83 24.39 -10.35
N GLY A 350 17.83 25.25 -10.12
CA GLY A 350 18.05 26.55 -9.46
C GLY A 350 18.42 26.43 -7.98
N ASN A 351 18.01 25.35 -7.31
CA ASN A 351 18.28 25.08 -5.90
C ASN A 351 19.37 24.03 -5.69
N ASP A 352 19.56 23.13 -6.65
CA ASP A 352 20.62 22.13 -6.67
C ASP A 352 21.23 22.08 -8.08
N ASN A 353 22.40 22.68 -8.24
CA ASN A 353 23.10 22.73 -9.53
C ASN A 353 24.06 21.55 -9.74
N SER A 354 24.06 20.56 -8.84
CA SER A 354 24.89 19.38 -8.99
C SER A 354 24.39 18.51 -10.14
N ILE A 355 25.28 18.17 -11.07
CA ILE A 355 24.97 17.33 -12.23
C ILE A 355 25.25 15.83 -11.99
N THR A 356 25.58 15.44 -10.77
CA THR A 356 25.84 14.05 -10.38
C THR A 356 24.71 13.55 -9.49
N PRO A 357 24.21 12.31 -9.61
CA PRO A 357 24.68 11.26 -10.50
C PRO A 357 24.23 11.46 -11.96
N PHE A 358 23.13 12.18 -12.19
CA PHE A 358 22.59 12.43 -13.52
C PHE A 358 22.39 13.91 -13.79
N SER A 359 23.01 14.44 -14.84
CA SER A 359 22.94 15.87 -15.18
C SER A 359 21.55 16.35 -15.57
N TYR A 360 20.66 15.42 -15.90
CA TYR A 360 19.26 15.64 -16.25
C TYR A 360 18.30 15.26 -15.13
N GLY A 361 18.80 14.86 -13.96
CA GLY A 361 18.01 14.30 -12.87
C GLY A 361 17.27 15.32 -12.01
N HIS A 362 16.91 16.49 -12.53
CA HIS A 362 16.37 17.59 -11.72
C HIS A 362 14.85 17.74 -11.77
N GLY A 363 14.27 18.28 -10.70
CA GLY A 363 12.90 18.79 -10.71
C GLY A 363 12.71 19.97 -11.68
N LYS A 364 11.45 20.35 -11.93
CA LYS A 364 11.06 21.50 -12.75
C LYS A 364 10.14 22.43 -11.97
N VAL A 365 10.42 23.73 -12.09
CA VAL A 365 9.53 24.81 -11.67
C VAL A 365 9.08 25.57 -12.92
N ASP A 366 7.78 25.85 -13.03
CA ASP A 366 7.22 26.75 -14.02
C ASP A 366 6.49 27.89 -13.32
N VAL A 367 7.15 29.05 -13.28
CA VAL A 367 6.63 30.26 -12.63
C VAL A 367 5.49 30.87 -13.44
N THR A 368 5.52 30.77 -14.77
CA THR A 368 4.52 31.35 -15.66
C THR A 368 3.17 30.66 -15.49
N ASN A 369 3.20 29.33 -15.37
CA ASN A 369 2.01 28.50 -15.21
C ASN A 369 1.73 28.14 -13.74
N ALA A 370 2.53 28.67 -12.81
CA ALA A 370 2.40 28.51 -11.36
C ALA A 370 2.30 27.05 -10.89
N TRP A 371 3.28 26.22 -11.25
CA TRP A 371 3.39 24.85 -10.75
C TRP A 371 4.85 24.41 -10.60
N ARG A 372 5.07 23.33 -9.86
CA ARG A 372 6.38 22.66 -9.77
C ARG A 372 6.23 21.15 -9.59
N THR A 373 7.21 20.37 -10.01
CA THR A 373 7.22 18.90 -9.90
C THR A 373 7.58 18.42 -8.50
N VAL A 374 7.46 17.11 -8.25
CA VAL A 374 7.73 16.47 -6.96
C VAL A 374 9.08 16.89 -6.36
N MET A 375 10.15 16.88 -7.16
CA MET A 375 11.50 17.20 -6.69
C MET A 375 11.80 18.70 -6.54
N ALA A 376 10.90 19.60 -6.92
CA ALA A 376 11.22 21.03 -7.03
C ALA A 376 10.81 21.84 -5.78
N TYR A 377 11.55 22.91 -5.49
CA TYR A 377 11.25 23.92 -4.47
C TYR A 377 10.39 25.07 -5.02
N ALA A 378 9.72 25.79 -4.10
CA ALA A 378 8.92 26.98 -4.43
C ALA A 378 9.78 28.26 -4.47
N THR A 379 11.05 28.20 -4.07
CA THR A 379 11.97 29.34 -3.98
C THR A 379 12.17 30.05 -5.33
N GLY A 380 12.04 29.31 -6.44
CA GLY A 380 12.08 29.88 -7.80
C GLY A 380 10.84 30.69 -8.17
N CYS A 381 9.77 30.64 -7.37
CA CYS A 381 8.52 31.33 -7.65
C CYS A 381 8.47 32.70 -6.97
N SER A 382 8.19 33.74 -7.76
CA SER A 382 8.14 35.11 -7.27
C SER A 382 7.10 35.28 -6.16
N SER A 383 7.33 36.22 -5.24
CA SER A 383 6.40 36.62 -4.19
C SER A 383 5.01 36.93 -4.77
N GLY A 384 4.08 35.98 -4.61
CA GLY A 384 2.69 36.07 -5.11
C GLY A 384 2.20 34.87 -5.92
N SER A 385 3.09 33.99 -6.41
CA SER A 385 2.71 32.70 -7.01
C SER A 385 3.28 31.55 -6.19
N ALA A 386 2.42 30.75 -5.57
CA ALA A 386 2.85 29.68 -4.66
C ALA A 386 3.47 28.46 -5.36
N CYS A 387 3.38 28.38 -6.69
CA CYS A 387 3.75 27.20 -7.50
C CYS A 387 3.43 25.89 -6.79
N PRO A 388 2.13 25.58 -6.56
CA PRO A 388 1.73 24.32 -5.95
C PRO A 388 2.43 23.14 -6.62
N ARG A 389 2.82 22.17 -5.80
CA ARG A 389 3.46 20.95 -6.27
C ARG A 389 2.40 20.07 -6.93
N ILE A 390 2.62 19.75 -8.20
CA ILE A 390 1.76 18.83 -8.96
C ILE A 390 2.21 17.39 -8.75
N LYS A 391 1.29 16.44 -8.91
CA LYS A 391 1.57 14.98 -8.84
C LYS A 391 2.30 14.50 -10.09
N PHE A 392 3.46 15.08 -10.38
CA PHE A 392 4.32 14.74 -11.51
C PHE A 392 5.78 14.91 -11.09
N PHE A 393 6.61 13.94 -11.44
CA PHE A 393 8.05 14.15 -11.63
C PHE A 393 8.31 14.85 -12.97
N SER A 394 9.49 15.45 -13.15
CA SER A 394 9.85 16.10 -14.42
C SER A 394 10.05 15.09 -15.55
N ASN A 395 9.63 15.48 -16.76
CA ASN A 395 9.80 14.69 -17.98
C ASN A 395 9.90 15.61 -19.19
N SER A 396 11.05 15.61 -19.86
CA SER A 396 11.34 16.48 -21.02
C SER A 396 10.57 16.15 -22.29
N ALA A 397 9.95 14.97 -22.37
CA ALA A 397 9.12 14.56 -23.50
C ALA A 397 7.62 14.85 -23.29
N MET A 398 7.21 15.35 -22.12
CA MET A 398 5.80 15.57 -21.77
C MET A 398 5.49 17.04 -21.49
N THR A 399 4.19 17.34 -21.48
CA THR A 399 3.66 18.65 -21.10
C THR A 399 2.61 18.51 -20.01
N PHE A 400 2.53 19.47 -19.10
CA PHE A 400 1.42 19.65 -18.17
C PHE A 400 0.63 20.89 -18.57
N ASN A 401 -0.65 20.70 -18.90
CA ASN A 401 -1.55 21.77 -19.35
C ASN A 401 -0.97 22.63 -20.51
N GLY A 402 -0.26 21.98 -21.45
CA GLY A 402 0.35 22.63 -22.60
C GLY A 402 1.74 23.27 -22.36
N ALA A 403 2.21 23.33 -21.10
CA ALA A 403 3.54 23.79 -20.76
C ALA A 403 4.52 22.60 -20.63
N PRO A 404 5.80 22.71 -21.05
CA PRO A 404 6.78 21.63 -20.89
C PRO A 404 6.94 21.18 -19.44
N LEU A 405 6.79 19.87 -19.17
CA LEU A 405 6.94 19.27 -17.84
C LEU A 405 8.41 19.08 -17.43
N GLY A 406 9.33 19.26 -18.37
CA GLY A 406 10.76 19.11 -18.18
C GLY A 406 11.55 19.74 -19.32
N ASP A 407 12.87 19.59 -19.25
CA ASP A 407 13.84 20.04 -20.26
C ASP A 407 15.11 19.18 -20.18
N GLY A 408 16.18 19.57 -20.87
CA GLY A 408 17.44 18.81 -20.89
C GLY A 408 18.11 18.64 -19.52
N LEU A 409 17.76 19.45 -18.52
CA LEU A 409 18.22 19.31 -17.14
C LEU A 409 17.15 18.68 -16.24
N SER A 410 15.88 18.76 -16.62
CA SER A 410 14.75 18.28 -15.83
C SER A 410 14.05 17.07 -16.48
N SER A 411 14.52 15.86 -16.19
CA SER A 411 13.99 14.57 -16.67
C SER A 411 14.11 13.47 -15.60
N ASN A 412 13.48 13.68 -14.44
CA ASN A 412 13.44 12.70 -13.34
C ASN A 412 12.87 11.34 -13.80
N ASN A 413 11.95 11.30 -14.76
CA ASN A 413 11.40 10.05 -15.29
C ASN A 413 12.51 9.09 -15.80
N LEU A 414 13.51 9.63 -16.50
CA LEU A 414 14.63 8.83 -17.02
C LEU A 414 15.53 8.30 -15.90
N VAL A 415 15.62 9.02 -14.79
CA VAL A 415 16.34 8.55 -13.60
C VAL A 415 15.57 7.42 -12.94
N LEU A 416 14.28 7.63 -12.67
CA LEU A 416 13.42 6.64 -12.03
C LEU A 416 13.35 5.33 -12.83
N ASP A 417 13.09 5.40 -14.14
CA ASP A 417 13.06 4.22 -15.01
C ASP A 417 14.46 3.60 -15.19
N GLY A 418 15.50 4.42 -15.21
CA GLY A 418 16.88 3.96 -15.43
C GLY A 418 17.50 3.26 -14.22
N THR A 419 17.01 3.50 -13.01
CA THR A 419 17.56 2.92 -11.77
C THR A 419 16.68 1.85 -11.15
N ILE A 420 15.45 1.64 -11.64
CA ILE A 420 14.50 0.73 -10.99
C ILE A 420 15.02 -0.71 -10.90
N GLU A 421 15.68 -1.23 -11.93
CA GLU A 421 16.19 -2.62 -11.93
C GLU A 421 17.25 -2.85 -10.85
N GLU A 422 18.06 -1.84 -10.54
CA GLU A 422 19.06 -1.91 -9.48
C GLU A 422 18.39 -1.80 -8.10
N VAL A 423 17.42 -0.90 -7.96
CA VAL A 423 16.74 -0.65 -6.68
C VAL A 423 15.88 -1.85 -6.26
N ILE A 424 15.12 -2.46 -7.16
CA ILE A 424 14.34 -3.67 -6.84
C ILE A 424 15.23 -4.90 -6.60
N ALA A 425 16.52 -4.83 -6.94
CA ALA A 425 17.46 -5.89 -6.60
C ALA A 425 18.03 -5.76 -5.18
N PHE A 426 17.69 -4.71 -4.42
CA PHE A 426 18.14 -4.51 -3.05
C PHE A 426 17.59 -5.58 -2.10
N GLU A 427 16.35 -6.02 -2.31
CA GLU A 427 15.77 -7.17 -1.63
C GLU A 427 15.06 -8.05 -2.66
N GLN A 428 15.61 -9.23 -2.96
CA GLN A 428 15.03 -10.10 -3.97
C GLN A 428 13.86 -10.91 -3.40
N THR A 429 12.67 -10.72 -3.98
CA THR A 429 11.56 -11.64 -3.74
C THR A 429 11.96 -13.07 -4.12
N LEU A 430 11.67 -14.04 -3.25
CA LEU A 430 11.97 -15.45 -3.49
C LEU A 430 10.88 -16.13 -4.32
N ASP A 431 11.26 -17.09 -5.15
CA ASP A 431 10.29 -17.98 -5.83
C ASP A 431 9.45 -18.76 -4.83
N THR A 432 10.09 -19.27 -3.77
CA THR A 432 9.42 -19.97 -2.68
C THR A 432 9.79 -19.36 -1.34
N LYS A 433 8.83 -18.72 -0.69
CA LYS A 433 8.98 -18.17 0.67
C LYS A 433 8.52 -19.20 1.69
N ASN A 434 9.49 -19.86 2.34
CA ASN A 434 9.24 -20.75 3.46
C ASN A 434 9.24 -19.93 4.76
N MET A 435 8.06 -19.65 5.29
CA MET A 435 7.94 -18.97 6.57
C MET A 435 8.07 -19.99 7.69
N ALA A 436 9.30 -20.23 8.14
CA ALA A 436 9.62 -21.05 9.30
C ALA A 436 9.86 -20.17 10.53
N SER A 437 9.41 -20.60 11.71
CA SER A 437 9.63 -19.85 12.95
C SER A 437 10.99 -20.17 13.57
N VAL A 438 11.77 -19.14 13.85
CA VAL A 438 12.64 -19.11 15.04
C VAL A 438 11.96 -18.33 16.18
N ASN A 439 10.94 -17.52 15.87
CA ASN A 439 10.10 -16.76 16.82
C ASN A 439 8.66 -16.62 16.29
N PRO A 440 7.64 -16.50 17.16
CA PRO A 440 6.27 -16.16 16.75
C PRO A 440 6.24 -14.81 16.02
N LEU A 441 5.60 -14.76 14.87
CA LEU A 441 5.36 -13.52 14.13
C LEU A 441 4.06 -12.88 14.62
N VAL A 442 4.12 -11.64 15.05
CA VAL A 442 2.94 -10.91 15.51
C VAL A 442 2.84 -9.60 14.74
N LEU A 443 1.76 -9.44 13.98
CA LEU A 443 1.35 -8.14 13.48
C LEU A 443 0.52 -7.44 14.54
N SER A 444 1.04 -6.32 15.05
CA SER A 444 0.35 -5.51 16.06
C SER A 444 -0.83 -4.75 15.48
N ASN A 445 -1.70 -4.22 16.34
CA ASN A 445 -2.88 -3.49 15.89
C ASN A 445 -2.52 -2.37 14.93
N TYR A 446 -3.29 -2.23 13.85
CA TYR A 446 -3.12 -1.25 12.78
C TYR A 446 -1.89 -1.43 11.88
N GLU A 447 -1.05 -2.43 12.14
CA GLU A 447 0.06 -2.74 11.23
C GLU A 447 -0.44 -3.38 9.93
N MET A 448 0.36 -3.23 8.87
CA MET A 448 0.12 -3.88 7.60
C MET A 448 1.34 -4.68 7.15
N ALA A 449 1.11 -5.79 6.46
CA ALA A 449 2.17 -6.53 5.79
C ALA A 449 1.67 -7.17 4.50
N ASP A 450 2.56 -7.32 3.54
CA ASP A 450 2.32 -8.05 2.30
C ASP A 450 3.44 -9.09 2.13
N VAL A 451 3.10 -10.36 2.35
CA VAL A 451 3.99 -11.49 2.11
C VAL A 451 3.87 -11.87 0.64
N TYR A 452 4.96 -11.73 -0.10
CA TYR A 452 5.02 -12.04 -1.51
C TYR A 452 6.07 -13.12 -1.83
N ALA A 453 5.78 -13.93 -2.84
CA ALA A 453 6.70 -14.89 -3.45
C ALA A 453 6.32 -15.07 -4.93
N HIS A 454 7.28 -15.32 -5.83
CA HIS A 454 6.92 -15.48 -7.25
C HIS A 454 6.05 -16.71 -7.51
N LEU A 455 6.29 -17.82 -6.79
CA LEU A 455 5.58 -19.09 -7.00
C LEU A 455 4.84 -19.54 -5.75
N ASN A 456 5.54 -19.71 -4.62
CA ASN A 456 4.99 -20.45 -3.48
C ASN A 456 5.23 -19.76 -2.14
N ILE A 457 4.20 -19.71 -1.29
CA ILE A 457 4.33 -19.39 0.15
C ILE A 457 4.02 -20.64 0.96
N ASN A 458 4.96 -21.07 1.79
CA ASN A 458 4.78 -22.21 2.71
C ASN A 458 4.98 -21.74 4.15
N ALA A 459 3.91 -21.59 4.93
CA ALA A 459 4.00 -21.37 6.37
C ALA A 459 4.29 -22.70 7.08
N ALA A 460 5.44 -22.89 7.74
CA ALA A 460 5.83 -24.19 8.29
C ALA A 460 4.84 -24.77 9.33
N GLU A 461 4.92 -26.08 9.63
CA GLU A 461 4.04 -26.76 10.60
C GLU A 461 4.10 -26.22 12.04
N ASN A 462 5.16 -25.51 12.41
CA ASN A 462 5.34 -24.86 13.72
C ASN A 462 5.26 -23.32 13.63
N PHE A 463 4.73 -22.80 12.52
CA PHE A 463 4.67 -21.37 12.28
C PHE A 463 3.57 -20.70 13.08
N GLU A 464 3.95 -19.96 14.13
CA GLU A 464 3.03 -19.04 14.80
C GLU A 464 3.02 -17.69 14.09
N PHE A 465 1.89 -17.34 13.48
CA PHE A 465 1.63 -15.99 12.94
C PHE A 465 0.31 -15.49 13.51
N THR A 466 0.39 -14.44 14.33
CA THR A 466 -0.79 -13.78 14.88
C THR A 466 -1.01 -12.42 14.22
N VAL A 467 -2.14 -12.27 13.55
CA VAL A 467 -2.67 -10.99 13.07
C VAL A 467 -3.59 -10.44 14.16
N ARG A 468 -3.20 -9.36 14.84
CA ARG A 468 -4.03 -8.75 15.89
C ARG A 468 -5.19 -7.94 15.31
N SER A 469 -6.07 -7.46 16.18
CA SER A 469 -7.22 -6.65 15.80
C SER A 469 -6.79 -5.42 15.01
N GLU A 470 -7.54 -5.09 13.95
CA GLU A 470 -7.25 -3.99 13.01
C GLU A 470 -5.94 -4.11 12.21
N ALA A 471 -5.11 -5.13 12.44
CA ALA A 471 -3.97 -5.41 11.57
C ALA A 471 -4.45 -6.02 10.25
N SER A 472 -3.73 -5.78 9.16
CA SER A 472 -4.05 -6.35 7.84
C SER A 472 -2.84 -7.05 7.25
N VAL A 473 -3.02 -8.26 6.73
CA VAL A 473 -1.96 -8.94 6.00
C VAL A 473 -2.48 -9.60 4.72
N SER A 474 -1.75 -9.40 3.64
CA SER A 474 -1.95 -10.07 2.35
C SER A 474 -0.85 -11.08 2.08
N PHE A 475 -1.22 -12.26 1.60
CA PHE A 475 -0.29 -13.26 1.07
C PHE A 475 -0.54 -13.38 -0.43
N ARG A 476 0.51 -13.23 -1.23
CA ARG A 476 0.45 -13.24 -2.68
C ARG A 476 1.51 -14.19 -3.24
N ALA A 477 1.09 -15.14 -4.08
CA ALA A 477 2.01 -16.08 -4.72
C ALA A 477 1.53 -16.47 -6.12
N GLY A 478 2.43 -16.80 -7.05
CA GLY A 478 2.03 -17.16 -8.42
C GLY A 478 1.33 -18.51 -8.58
N GLU A 479 1.58 -19.46 -7.67
CA GLU A 479 1.07 -20.84 -7.80
C GLU A 479 0.35 -21.33 -6.54
N GLN A 480 0.96 -21.22 -5.36
CA GLN A 480 0.41 -21.80 -4.14
C GLN A 480 0.69 -20.98 -2.87
N ILE A 481 -0.32 -20.88 -2.02
CA ILE A 481 -0.19 -20.42 -0.65
C ILE A 481 -0.64 -21.56 0.27
N ARG A 482 0.28 -22.07 1.08
CA ARG A 482 0.02 -23.16 2.03
C ARG A 482 0.16 -22.66 3.47
N LEU A 483 -0.97 -22.61 4.17
CA LEU A 483 -1.03 -22.32 5.59
C LEU A 483 -1.17 -23.60 6.40
N PHE A 484 -0.31 -23.78 7.40
CA PHE A 484 -0.40 -24.86 8.37
C PHE A 484 -0.95 -24.33 9.71
N PRO A 485 -1.37 -25.23 10.64
CA PRO A 485 -1.85 -24.79 11.96
C PRO A 485 -0.84 -23.89 12.67
N GLY A 486 -1.31 -22.78 13.26
CA GLY A 486 -0.47 -21.76 13.92
C GLY A 486 -0.70 -20.34 13.38
N PHE A 487 -1.33 -20.20 12.21
CA PHE A 487 -1.85 -18.91 11.73
C PHE A 487 -3.15 -18.53 12.46
N GLN A 488 -3.20 -17.33 13.01
CA GLN A 488 -4.33 -16.81 13.78
C GLN A 488 -4.65 -15.38 13.38
N VAL A 489 -5.94 -15.08 13.21
CA VAL A 489 -6.46 -13.72 13.04
C VAL A 489 -7.40 -13.43 14.20
N SER A 490 -7.14 -12.36 14.94
CA SER A 490 -7.87 -12.00 16.15
C SER A 490 -8.74 -10.76 15.93
N GLY A 491 -9.93 -10.73 16.55
CA GLY A 491 -10.82 -9.58 16.52
C GLY A 491 -11.15 -9.12 15.10
N SER A 492 -10.92 -7.84 14.82
CA SER A 492 -11.12 -7.20 13.51
C SER A 492 -9.90 -7.27 12.57
N GLY A 493 -8.91 -8.11 12.90
CA GLY A 493 -7.77 -8.38 12.03
C GLY A 493 -8.22 -8.93 10.67
N ARG A 494 -7.41 -8.68 9.64
CA ARG A 494 -7.74 -9.01 8.24
C ARG A 494 -6.65 -9.84 7.61
N PHE A 495 -7.08 -10.85 6.87
CA PHE A 495 -6.21 -11.69 6.07
C PHE A 495 -6.78 -11.86 4.66
N SER A 496 -5.94 -11.66 3.66
CA SER A 496 -6.22 -12.05 2.28
C SER A 496 -5.11 -12.96 1.75
N ALA A 497 -5.50 -13.94 0.94
CA ALA A 497 -4.60 -14.77 0.15
C ALA A 497 -5.04 -14.70 -1.31
N GLU A 498 -4.10 -14.39 -2.20
CA GLU A 498 -4.35 -14.29 -3.63
C GLU A 498 -3.29 -15.07 -4.41
N ILE A 499 -3.74 -15.91 -5.34
CA ILE A 499 -2.84 -16.46 -6.36
C ILE A 499 -2.73 -15.43 -7.48
N VAL A 500 -1.58 -14.77 -7.55
CA VAL A 500 -1.30 -13.68 -8.48
C VAL A 500 0.11 -13.84 -9.03
N SER A 501 0.23 -13.88 -10.35
CA SER A 501 1.52 -13.76 -11.02
C SER A 501 1.91 -12.29 -11.12
N CYS A 502 3.20 -12.05 -11.03
CA CYS A 502 3.78 -10.78 -11.45
C CYS A 502 3.65 -10.66 -12.98
N GLU A 503 2.59 -10.02 -13.47
CA GLU A 503 2.47 -9.71 -14.89
C GLU A 503 3.28 -8.45 -15.18
N ASN A 504 4.37 -8.59 -15.94
CA ASN A 504 5.17 -7.48 -16.43
C ASN A 504 4.28 -6.48 -17.18
N ALA A 505 4.11 -5.28 -16.61
CA ALA A 505 3.41 -4.15 -17.24
C ALA A 505 4.03 -3.72 -18.59
N LEU A 506 5.20 -4.26 -18.96
CA LEU A 506 5.94 -3.93 -20.18
C LEU A 506 5.56 -4.75 -21.43
N THR A 507 4.67 -5.75 -21.34
CA THR A 507 4.38 -6.59 -22.53
C THR A 507 3.14 -6.21 -23.33
N GLY A 508 2.27 -5.31 -22.87
CA GLY A 508 1.10 -4.87 -23.65
C GLY A 508 0.12 -5.98 -24.03
N ILE A 509 0.25 -7.17 -23.44
CA ILE A 509 -0.68 -8.28 -23.64
C ILE A 509 -1.62 -8.32 -22.45
N SER A 510 -2.88 -7.93 -22.68
CA SER A 510 -3.95 -8.12 -21.71
C SER A 510 -4.31 -9.60 -21.64
N TRP A 511 -3.92 -10.25 -20.54
CA TRP A 511 -4.58 -11.48 -20.10
C TRP A 511 -5.48 -11.13 -18.92
N THR A 512 -6.64 -11.78 -18.86
CA THR A 512 -7.53 -11.70 -17.70
C THR A 512 -6.98 -12.68 -16.66
N PRO A 513 -6.45 -12.24 -15.50
CA PRO A 513 -5.90 -13.17 -14.52
C PRO A 513 -7.02 -14.04 -13.97
N LEU A 514 -6.77 -15.35 -13.81
CA LEU A 514 -7.60 -16.21 -12.98
C LEU A 514 -7.42 -15.79 -11.51
N ARG A 515 -8.15 -14.76 -11.07
CA ARG A 515 -8.22 -14.36 -9.67
C ARG A 515 -8.95 -15.45 -8.87
N GLN A 516 -8.18 -16.28 -8.16
CA GLN A 516 -8.69 -17.00 -6.99
C GLN A 516 -8.25 -16.22 -5.74
N SER A 517 -9.20 -15.49 -5.16
CA SER A 517 -9.01 -14.76 -3.90
C SER A 517 -9.73 -15.49 -2.76
N ALA A 518 -9.01 -15.80 -1.69
CA ALA A 518 -9.60 -16.17 -0.42
C ALA A 518 -9.43 -15.00 0.56
N SER A 519 -10.53 -14.34 0.93
CA SER A 519 -10.54 -13.27 1.93
C SER A 519 -11.42 -13.69 3.11
N GLY A 520 -10.97 -13.47 4.34
CA GLY A 520 -11.74 -13.82 5.52
C GLY A 520 -11.61 -12.79 6.65
N THR A 521 -12.73 -12.53 7.33
CA THR A 521 -12.74 -11.96 8.69
C THR A 521 -12.75 -13.09 9.72
N GLY A 522 -12.36 -12.83 10.97
CA GLY A 522 -12.23 -13.86 12.02
C GLY A 522 -13.46 -14.76 12.24
N GLU A 523 -14.66 -14.32 11.84
CA GLU A 523 -15.89 -15.10 11.91
C GLU A 523 -16.13 -16.02 10.69
N ALA A 524 -15.73 -15.61 9.48
CA ALA A 524 -16.01 -16.33 8.23
C ALA A 524 -15.18 -17.61 8.06
N LEU A 525 -13.94 -17.62 8.56
CA LEU A 525 -13.04 -18.78 8.48
C LEU A 525 -13.48 -19.96 9.38
N ARG A 526 -14.40 -19.74 10.32
CA ARG A 526 -14.93 -20.81 11.18
C ARG A 526 -16.00 -21.67 10.50
N GLN A 527 -16.62 -21.23 9.40
CA GLN A 527 -17.77 -21.92 8.79
C GLN A 527 -17.50 -22.58 7.43
N ALA A 528 -16.33 -22.40 6.80
CA ALA A 528 -16.02 -22.94 5.47
C ALA A 528 -15.58 -24.43 5.43
N GLY A 529 -15.76 -25.19 6.52
CA GLY A 529 -15.37 -26.60 6.59
C GLY A 529 -16.44 -27.55 6.04
N ALA A 530 -16.58 -27.68 4.73
CA ALA A 530 -17.38 -28.77 4.15
C ALA A 530 -16.85 -30.14 4.61
N GLN A 531 -17.72 -31.06 5.06
CA GLN A 531 -17.34 -32.35 5.63
C GLN A 531 -16.59 -33.21 4.57
N ALA A 532 -15.28 -33.34 4.70
CA ALA A 532 -14.37 -34.09 3.83
C ALA A 532 -14.56 -35.59 3.94
N PHE A 533 -15.09 -36.08 5.06
CA PHE A 533 -15.40 -37.49 5.27
C PHE A 533 -16.92 -37.74 5.29
N GLY A 534 -17.35 -38.74 4.53
CA GLY A 534 -18.67 -39.36 4.66
C GLY A 534 -18.69 -40.49 5.71
N PRO A 535 -19.62 -41.46 5.61
CA PRO A 535 -19.75 -42.56 6.56
C PRO A 535 -18.45 -43.40 6.68
N ILE A 536 -18.13 -43.80 7.92
CA ILE A 536 -16.98 -44.64 8.24
C ILE A 536 -17.43 -45.91 8.98
N SER A 537 -16.91 -47.07 8.55
CA SER A 537 -17.19 -48.37 9.16
C SER A 537 -15.90 -49.19 9.37
N LEU A 538 -15.88 -49.96 10.46
CA LEU A 538 -14.87 -50.97 10.76
C LEU A 538 -15.56 -52.32 10.90
N TYR A 539 -15.20 -53.28 10.06
CA TYR A 539 -15.79 -54.62 10.09
C TYR A 539 -14.75 -55.71 9.78
N PRO A 540 -14.69 -56.81 10.54
CA PRO A 540 -15.43 -57.07 11.79
C PRO A 540 -14.90 -56.23 12.97
N ASN A 541 -15.78 -55.87 13.91
CA ASN A 541 -15.41 -55.20 15.16
C ASN A 541 -16.35 -55.68 16.29
N PRO A 542 -15.90 -56.53 17.23
CA PRO A 542 -14.50 -56.84 17.56
C PRO A 542 -13.74 -57.61 16.48
N ALA A 543 -12.46 -57.25 16.30
CA ALA A 543 -11.53 -57.84 15.33
C ALA A 543 -10.63 -58.89 16.01
N ARG A 544 -10.28 -59.97 15.29
CA ARG A 544 -9.30 -60.98 15.74
C ARG A 544 -7.95 -60.78 15.07
N GLU A 545 -7.89 -61.08 13.78
CA GLU A 545 -6.65 -61.04 13.00
C GLU A 545 -6.56 -59.82 12.08
N GLU A 546 -7.70 -59.34 11.59
CA GLU A 546 -7.80 -58.19 10.70
C GLU A 546 -9.12 -57.43 10.87
N VAL A 547 -9.14 -56.18 10.41
CA VAL A 547 -10.34 -55.34 10.28
C VAL A 547 -10.27 -54.54 8.98
N SER A 548 -11.39 -54.49 8.27
CA SER A 548 -11.57 -53.64 7.09
C SER A 548 -12.12 -52.28 7.50
N LEU A 549 -11.32 -51.24 7.26
CA LEU A 549 -11.73 -49.84 7.32
C LEU A 549 -12.34 -49.46 5.98
N GLN A 550 -13.58 -48.95 5.99
CA GLN A 550 -14.20 -48.30 4.84
C GLN A 550 -14.59 -46.86 5.21
N PHE A 551 -14.28 -45.91 4.33
CA PHE A 551 -14.64 -44.50 4.48
C PHE A 551 -14.90 -43.86 3.12
N GLU A 552 -15.72 -42.82 3.09
CA GLU A 552 -16.00 -42.02 1.89
C GLU A 552 -15.29 -40.66 1.98
N LEU A 553 -14.74 -40.21 0.86
CA LEU A 553 -14.16 -38.88 0.70
C LEU A 553 -15.01 -38.03 -0.25
N SER A 554 -15.46 -36.88 0.22
CA SER A 554 -16.26 -35.94 -0.57
C SER A 554 -15.47 -35.28 -1.70
N GLN A 555 -14.13 -35.24 -1.57
CA GLN A 555 -13.20 -34.66 -2.54
C GLN A 555 -11.83 -35.35 -2.46
N GLN A 556 -11.01 -35.25 -3.52
CA GLN A 556 -9.63 -35.78 -3.52
C GLN A 556 -8.81 -35.14 -2.38
N GLY A 557 -8.01 -35.93 -1.68
CA GLY A 557 -7.23 -35.43 -0.56
C GLY A 557 -6.24 -36.43 0.02
N SER A 558 -5.33 -35.92 0.84
CA SER A 558 -4.39 -36.73 1.61
C SER A 558 -5.04 -37.19 2.92
N VAL A 559 -5.20 -38.49 3.08
CA VAL A 559 -5.77 -39.13 4.26
C VAL A 559 -4.68 -39.76 5.11
N ARG A 560 -4.55 -39.30 6.34
CA ARG A 560 -3.72 -39.97 7.35
C ARG A 560 -4.57 -40.92 8.17
N ILE A 561 -4.16 -42.19 8.23
CA ILE A 561 -4.77 -43.21 9.09
C ILE A 561 -3.76 -43.51 10.20
N ALA A 562 -4.19 -43.48 11.45
CA ALA A 562 -3.35 -43.84 12.60
C ALA A 562 -4.17 -44.60 13.64
N LEU A 563 -3.53 -45.52 14.36
CA LEU A 563 -4.14 -46.29 15.43
C LEU A 563 -3.49 -45.93 16.76
N PHE A 564 -4.30 -45.72 17.79
CA PHE A 564 -3.87 -45.39 19.15
C PHE A 564 -4.38 -46.45 20.12
N ASP A 565 -3.61 -46.74 21.16
CA ASP A 565 -4.07 -47.58 22.28
C ASP A 565 -5.04 -46.82 23.20
N ALA A 566 -5.56 -47.50 24.22
CA ALA A 566 -6.48 -46.92 25.20
C ALA A 566 -5.87 -45.76 26.04
N ALA A 567 -4.54 -45.66 26.10
CA ALA A 567 -3.83 -44.56 26.77
C ALA A 567 -3.56 -43.37 25.82
N GLY A 568 -3.97 -43.47 24.54
CA GLY A 568 -3.74 -42.43 23.54
C GLY A 568 -2.34 -42.45 22.94
N LYS A 569 -1.55 -43.51 23.15
CA LYS A 569 -0.23 -43.67 22.52
C LYS A 569 -0.41 -44.23 21.11
N GLU A 570 0.20 -43.57 20.12
CA GLU A 570 0.16 -44.02 18.74
C GLU A 570 0.93 -45.34 18.55
N ILE A 571 0.41 -46.21 17.68
CA ILE A 571 1.02 -47.48 17.29
C ILE A 571 1.62 -47.30 15.88
N PRO A 572 2.93 -46.98 15.74
CA PRO A 572 3.49 -46.44 14.50
C PRO A 572 3.30 -47.32 13.26
N ARG A 573 3.25 -48.65 13.43
CA ARG A 573 3.07 -49.58 12.29
C ARG A 573 1.71 -49.46 11.57
N PHE A 574 0.73 -48.79 12.18
CA PHE A 574 -0.57 -48.53 11.56
C PHE A 574 -0.67 -47.13 10.94
N ARG A 575 0.38 -46.32 11.04
CA ARG A 575 0.43 -45.02 10.38
C ARG A 575 0.51 -45.22 8.87
N LYS A 576 -0.50 -44.73 8.14
CA LYS A 576 -0.50 -44.65 6.68
C LYS A 576 -0.85 -43.23 6.27
N LEU A 577 -0.16 -42.71 5.26
CA LEU A 577 -0.52 -41.49 4.56
C LEU A 577 -0.84 -41.88 3.10
N LEU A 578 -2.07 -41.64 2.68
CA LEU A 578 -2.57 -42.03 1.37
C LEU A 578 -3.07 -40.80 0.64
N HIS A 579 -2.75 -40.66 -0.65
CA HIS A 579 -3.36 -39.66 -1.51
C HIS A 579 -4.46 -40.33 -2.33
N LEU A 580 -5.71 -39.95 -2.09
CA LEU A 580 -6.87 -40.69 -2.58
C LEU A 580 -7.82 -39.76 -3.36
N PRO A 581 -8.40 -40.20 -4.49
CA PRO A 581 -9.45 -39.46 -5.19
C PRO A 581 -10.74 -39.39 -4.36
N ALA A 582 -11.70 -38.54 -4.76
CA ALA A 582 -13.04 -38.55 -4.18
C ALA A 582 -13.71 -39.94 -4.37
N GLY A 583 -14.55 -40.34 -3.42
CA GLY A 583 -15.28 -41.62 -3.47
C GLY A 583 -15.01 -42.54 -2.27
N ILE A 584 -15.46 -43.79 -2.39
CA ILE A 584 -15.40 -44.79 -1.32
C ILE A 584 -14.07 -45.54 -1.35
N HIS A 585 -13.39 -45.59 -0.20
CA HIS A 585 -12.10 -46.24 -0.04
C HIS A 585 -12.17 -47.36 1.00
N ARG A 586 -11.38 -48.40 0.77
CA ARG A 586 -11.23 -49.53 1.69
C ARG A 586 -9.76 -49.78 2.02
N GLN A 587 -9.46 -50.00 3.30
CA GLN A 587 -8.12 -50.27 3.80
C GLN A 587 -8.17 -51.45 4.77
N GLN A 588 -7.30 -52.45 4.55
CA GLN A 588 -7.14 -53.56 5.47
C GLN A 588 -6.10 -53.22 6.55
N LEU A 589 -6.45 -53.52 7.81
CA LEU A 589 -5.60 -53.33 8.99
C LEU A 589 -5.39 -54.69 9.68
N HIS A 590 -4.15 -55.19 9.71
CA HIS A 590 -3.82 -56.46 10.36
C HIS A 590 -3.63 -56.27 11.86
N THR A 591 -4.54 -56.83 12.67
CA THR A 591 -4.60 -56.70 14.13
C THR A 591 -4.03 -57.91 14.89
N ALA A 592 -3.58 -58.97 14.19
CA ALA A 592 -3.07 -60.21 14.79
C ALA A 592 -2.00 -59.98 15.87
N ASN A 593 -1.12 -59.00 15.67
CA ASN A 593 -0.03 -58.68 16.59
C ASN A 593 -0.37 -57.58 17.62
N LEU A 594 -1.64 -57.21 17.77
CA LEU A 594 -2.11 -56.29 18.82
C LEU A 594 -2.59 -57.09 20.04
N PRO A 595 -2.27 -56.67 21.28
CA PRO A 595 -2.93 -57.19 22.48
C PRO A 595 -4.45 -57.06 22.42
N ALA A 596 -5.17 -57.97 23.09
CA ALA A 596 -6.61 -57.81 23.26
C ALA A 596 -6.89 -56.50 24.03
N GLY A 597 -7.83 -55.70 23.55
CA GLY A 597 -8.07 -54.39 24.13
C GLY A 597 -8.82 -53.44 23.20
N MET A 598 -8.99 -52.22 23.68
CA MET A 598 -9.67 -51.14 22.98
C MET A 598 -8.65 -50.18 22.38
N TYR A 599 -8.89 -49.80 21.13
CA TYR A 599 -8.04 -48.92 20.33
C TYR A 599 -8.88 -47.83 19.67
N HIS A 600 -8.23 -46.72 19.35
CA HIS A 600 -8.84 -45.60 18.63
C HIS A 600 -8.19 -45.47 17.26
N LEU A 601 -8.95 -45.75 16.20
CA LEU A 601 -8.54 -45.48 14.83
C LEU A 601 -8.91 -44.03 14.50
N GLN A 602 -7.93 -43.23 14.09
CA GLN A 602 -8.12 -41.84 13.72
C GLN A 602 -7.80 -41.65 12.24
N LEU A 603 -8.72 -41.00 11.52
CA LEU A 603 -8.54 -40.56 10.13
C LEU A 603 -8.46 -39.04 10.10
N TYR A 604 -7.53 -38.51 9.32
CA TYR A 604 -7.34 -37.08 9.12
C TYR A 604 -7.34 -36.74 7.64
N CYS A 605 -8.11 -35.72 7.26
CA CYS A 605 -8.09 -35.12 5.92
C CYS A 605 -8.23 -33.61 6.11
N GLY A 606 -7.14 -32.87 5.90
CA GLY A 606 -7.05 -31.47 6.32
C GLY A 606 -7.26 -31.32 7.85
N GLN A 607 -8.16 -30.42 8.25
CA GLN A 607 -8.49 -30.18 9.67
C GLN A 607 -9.52 -31.17 10.24
N GLN A 608 -10.11 -32.02 9.41
CA GLN A 608 -11.15 -32.93 9.88
C GLN A 608 -10.55 -34.19 10.45
N ARG A 609 -11.07 -34.57 11.62
CA ARG A 609 -10.67 -35.76 12.35
C ARG A 609 -11.89 -36.63 12.60
N LEU A 610 -11.85 -37.87 12.11
CA LEU A 610 -12.79 -38.90 12.51
C LEU A 610 -12.10 -39.90 13.42
N VAL A 611 -12.83 -40.34 14.45
CA VAL A 611 -12.36 -41.35 15.39
C VAL A 611 -13.34 -42.51 15.41
N LYS A 612 -12.85 -43.73 15.24
CA LYS A 612 -13.63 -44.95 15.45
C LYS A 612 -12.96 -45.87 16.47
N LYS A 613 -13.80 -46.39 17.36
CA LYS A 613 -13.42 -47.41 18.33
C LYS A 613 -13.19 -48.73 17.61
N LEU A 614 -12.03 -49.33 17.81
CA LEU A 614 -11.67 -50.68 17.38
C LEU A 614 -11.48 -51.53 18.64
N VAL A 615 -12.13 -52.68 18.72
CA VAL A 615 -11.94 -53.66 19.78
C VAL A 615 -11.21 -54.85 19.20
N VAL A 616 -10.09 -55.25 19.80
CA VAL A 616 -9.35 -56.47 19.40
C VAL A 616 -9.58 -57.54 20.46
N VAL A 617 -9.96 -58.74 20.01
CA VAL A 617 -10.14 -59.95 20.83
C VAL A 617 -9.20 -61.06 20.33
N LYS A 618 -8.83 -62.00 21.20
CA LYS A 618 -8.01 -63.16 20.84
C LYS A 618 -8.83 -64.43 20.86
#